data_AF-A0A821P534-F1
#
_entry.id   AF-A0A821P534-F1
#
_cell.length_a   1.000
_cell.length_b   1.000
_cell.length_c   1.000
_cell.angle_alpha   90.00
_cell.angle_beta   90.00
_cell.angle_gamma   90.00
#
_symmetry.space_group_name_H-M   'P 1'
#
loop_
_entity.id
_entity.type
_entity.pdbx_description
1 polymer ?
#
loop_
_entity_poly.entity_id
_entity_poly.type
_entity_poly.pdbx_seq_one_letter_code
_entity_poly.pdbx_strand_id
1 'polypeptide(L)'
;IVTCFYCNGSLQNWGPKDNPLIEHVRWFPLCAYAKQLCDDELYRQVQESKRIRQERSGTNQIERNEDFSNNHRTNNPQLMIPDENTLSRFVAARLELPISQSLLNRNFKLSVIKRCREDQLRLKRS
;
A
#
# COMPACT_ATOMS: atom_id res chain seq x y z
N ILE A 1 -3.06 -10.44 10.57
CA ILE A 1 -2.71 -9.21 9.80
C ILE A 1 -3.09 -9.42 8.35
N VAL A 2 -3.64 -8.40 7.68
CA VAL A 2 -4.02 -8.41 6.26
C VAL A 2 -3.37 -7.21 5.59
N THR A 3 -2.73 -7.43 4.45
CA THR A 3 -1.96 -6.41 3.74
C THR A 3 -2.58 -6.10 2.39
N CYS A 4 -2.71 -4.82 2.07
CA CYS A 4 -3.14 -4.38 0.76
C CYS A 4 -2.10 -4.71 -0.31
N PHE A 5 -2.54 -5.23 -1.44
CA PHE A 5 -1.67 -5.49 -2.58
C PHE A 5 -1.23 -4.23 -3.34
N TYR A 6 -1.94 -3.11 -3.18
CA TYR A 6 -1.71 -1.86 -3.91
C TYR A 6 -0.82 -0.89 -3.11
N CYS A 7 -1.24 -0.51 -1.90
CA CYS A 7 -0.51 0.48 -1.09
C CYS A 7 0.42 -0.14 -0.04
N ASN A 8 0.45 -1.47 0.08
CA ASN A 8 1.18 -2.20 1.12
C ASN A 8 0.78 -1.87 2.57
N GLY A 9 -0.27 -1.07 2.78
CA GLY A 9 -0.85 -0.82 4.09
C GLY A 9 -1.37 -2.10 4.72
N SER A 10 -1.04 -2.32 5.99
CA SER A 10 -1.40 -3.52 6.73
C SER A 10 -2.29 -3.20 7.93
N LEU A 11 -3.37 -3.98 8.08
CA LEU A 11 -4.30 -3.89 9.21
C LEU A 11 -4.35 -5.22 9.96
N GLN A 12 -4.51 -5.12 11.27
CA GLN A 12 -4.60 -6.26 12.18
C GLN A 12 -5.71 -6.03 13.21
N ASN A 13 -5.95 -7.03 14.07
CA ASN A 13 -6.95 -6.96 15.14
C ASN A 13 -8.39 -6.69 14.64
N TRP A 14 -8.77 -7.35 13.55
CA TRP A 14 -10.10 -7.24 12.95
C TRP A 14 -11.20 -7.74 13.89
N GLY A 15 -12.23 -6.91 14.07
CA GLY A 15 -13.48 -7.27 14.72
C GLY A 15 -14.51 -7.86 13.73
N PRO A 16 -15.51 -8.60 14.23
CA PRO A 16 -16.53 -9.23 13.39
C PRO A 16 -17.46 -8.25 12.66
N LYS A 17 -17.45 -6.97 13.05
CA LYS A 17 -18.26 -5.90 12.45
C LYS A 17 -17.44 -4.95 11.57
N ASP A 18 -16.13 -5.17 11.46
CA ASP A 18 -15.27 -4.29 10.71
C ASP A 18 -15.47 -4.51 9.21
N ASN A 19 -15.61 -3.42 8.46
CA ASN A 19 -15.67 -3.47 7.01
C ASN A 19 -14.25 -3.22 6.44
N PRO A 20 -13.69 -4.15 5.66
CA PRO A 20 -12.32 -4.02 5.15
C PRO A 20 -12.07 -2.76 4.33
N LEU A 21 -13.03 -2.33 3.51
CA LEU A 21 -12.90 -1.13 2.67
C LEU A 21 -12.95 0.15 3.51
N ILE A 22 -13.86 0.21 4.48
CA ILE A 22 -13.99 1.36 5.40
C ILE A 22 -12.76 1.52 6.26
N GLU A 23 -12.28 0.44 6.88
CA GLU A 23 -11.04 0.49 7.67
C GLU A 23 -9.85 0.84 6.79
N HIS A 24 -9.80 0.33 5.56
CA HIS A 24 -8.74 0.71 4.63
C HIS A 24 -8.71 2.21 4.35
N VAL A 25 -9.83 2.78 3.91
CA VAL A 25 -9.93 4.21 3.60
C VAL A 25 -9.63 5.05 4.84
N ARG A 26 -10.10 4.63 6.03
CA ARG A 26 -9.82 5.30 7.30
C ARG A 26 -8.33 5.39 7.62
N TRP A 27 -7.56 4.32 7.40
CA TRP A 27 -6.15 4.27 7.80
C TRP A 27 -5.17 4.64 6.69
N PHE A 28 -5.54 4.39 5.43
CA PHE A 28 -4.71 4.63 4.25
C PHE A 28 -5.45 5.46 3.17
N PRO A 29 -5.80 6.73 3.46
CA PRO A 29 -6.60 7.57 2.56
C PRO A 29 -5.91 7.85 1.21
N LEU A 30 -4.59 7.74 1.13
CA LEU A 30 -3.82 7.94 -0.11
C LEU A 30 -3.81 6.71 -1.03
N CYS A 31 -4.42 5.59 -0.61
CA CYS A 31 -4.53 4.40 -1.46
C CYS A 31 -5.54 4.64 -2.58
N ALA A 32 -5.04 4.93 -3.79
CA ALA A 32 -5.88 5.17 -4.97
C ALA A 32 -6.84 4.01 -5.27
N TYR A 33 -6.40 2.77 -5.07
CA TYR A 33 -7.25 1.59 -5.27
C TYR A 33 -8.43 1.54 -4.29
N ALA A 34 -8.19 1.78 -3.01
CA ALA A 34 -9.26 1.79 -2.01
C ALA A 34 -10.21 2.98 -2.22
N LYS A 35 -9.66 4.15 -2.59
CA LYS A 35 -10.47 5.32 -2.94
C LYS A 35 -11.38 5.06 -4.14
N GLN A 36 -10.88 4.40 -5.18
CA GLN A 36 -11.67 4.08 -6.38
C GLN A 36 -12.81 3.08 -6.11
N LEU A 37 -12.63 2.18 -5.15
CA LEU A 37 -13.67 1.21 -4.77
C LEU A 37 -14.69 1.77 -3.78
N CYS A 38 -14.37 2.87 -3.11
CA CYS A 38 -15.22 3.50 -2.12
C CYS A 38 -16.11 4.54 -2.79
N ASP A 39 -17.35 4.64 -2.34
CA ASP A 39 -18.21 5.76 -2.69
C ASP A 39 -17.59 7.08 -2.20
N ASP A 40 -17.68 8.14 -3.01
CA ASP A 40 -17.04 9.43 -2.72
C ASP A 40 -17.61 10.10 -1.47
N GLU A 41 -18.91 9.98 -1.24
CA GLU A 41 -19.57 10.55 -0.07
C GLU A 41 -19.18 9.78 1.19
N LEU A 42 -19.19 8.44 1.11
CA LEU A 42 -18.71 7.58 2.19
C LEU A 42 -17.24 7.82 2.52
N TYR A 43 -16.39 8.02 1.50
CA TYR A 43 -14.98 8.35 1.69
C TYR A 43 -14.81 9.64 2.52
N ARG A 44 -15.55 10.70 2.17
CA ARG A 44 -15.52 11.98 2.90
C ARG A 44 -15.98 11.81 4.34
N GLN A 45 -17.09 11.11 4.57
CA GLN A 45 -17.63 10.87 5.91
C GLN A 45 -16.63 10.13 6.81
N VAL A 46 -15.94 9.13 6.27
CA VAL A 46 -14.92 8.37 7.00
C VAL A 46 -13.73 9.25 7.38
N GLN A 47 -13.24 10.10 6.48
CA GLN A 47 -12.12 11.00 6.79
C GLN A 47 -12.50 12.08 7.80
N GLU A 48 -13.69 12.68 7.66
CA GLU A 48 -14.15 13.72 8.57
C GLU A 48 -14.36 13.17 9.98
N SER A 49 -14.97 11.99 10.10
CA SER A 49 -15.13 11.29 11.37
C SER A 49 -13.80 11.03 12.08
N LYS A 50 -12.73 10.77 11.31
CA LYS A 50 -11.38 10.60 11.86
C LYS A 50 -10.81 11.92 12.37
N ARG A 51 -10.98 13.00 11.61
CA ARG A 51 -10.52 14.35 11.98
C ARG A 51 -11.18 14.85 13.27
N ILE A 52 -12.51 14.75 13.36
CA ILE A 52 -13.27 15.15 14.56
C ILE A 52 -12.81 14.39 15.81
N ARG A 53 -12.52 13.09 15.68
CA ARG A 53 -11.99 12.28 16.79
C ARG A 53 -10.61 12.73 17.23
N GLN A 54 -9.76 13.15 16.30
CA GLN A 54 -8.42 13.65 16.59
C GLN A 54 -8.45 15.04 17.25
N GLU A 55 -9.32 15.93 16.77
CA GLU A 55 -9.48 17.28 17.34
C GLU A 55 -10.02 17.25 18.78
N ARG A 56 -10.94 16.32 19.09
CA ARG A 56 -11.44 16.10 20.46
C ARG A 56 -10.40 15.56 21.43
N SER A 57 -9.33 14.94 20.93
CA SER A 57 -8.21 14.49 21.75
C SER A 57 -7.12 15.55 21.93
N GLY A 58 -7.17 16.66 21.17
CA GLY A 58 -6.12 17.69 21.12
C GLY A 58 -6.31 18.90 22.04
N THR A 59 -7.42 19.03 22.77
CA THR A 59 -7.62 20.15 23.71
C THR A 59 -6.99 19.84 25.06
N ASN A 60 -5.66 19.80 25.12
CA ASN A 60 -4.88 20.13 26.31
C ASN A 60 -3.40 20.30 25.95
N GLN A 61 -2.92 21.53 26.15
CA GLN A 61 -1.52 21.99 26.31
C GLN A 61 -0.74 22.42 25.04
N ILE A 62 -0.72 23.74 24.89
CA ILE A 62 0.33 24.55 24.28
C ILE A 62 1.56 24.46 25.18
N GLU A 63 2.74 24.12 24.65
CA GLU A 63 4.03 24.74 25.01
C GLU A 63 5.16 24.38 24.02
N ARG A 64 6.22 25.18 24.07
CA ARG A 64 7.15 25.56 22.98
C ARG A 64 8.43 24.70 22.91
N ASN A 65 8.98 24.65 21.68
CA ASN A 65 10.39 24.59 21.23
C ASN A 65 11.39 23.61 21.88
N GLU A 66 12.13 22.87 21.04
CA GLU A 66 13.62 22.87 21.04
C GLU A 66 14.19 22.10 19.81
N ASP A 67 15.19 22.73 19.19
CA ASP A 67 16.06 22.20 18.11
C ASP A 67 16.86 20.97 18.56
N PHE A 68 17.19 20.04 17.65
CA PHE A 68 18.53 19.45 17.60
C PHE A 68 18.81 18.71 16.28
N SER A 69 19.88 19.13 15.61
CA SER A 69 20.53 18.45 14.48
C SER A 69 21.26 17.19 14.94
N ASN A 70 21.21 16.08 14.18
CA ASN A 70 22.42 15.42 13.61
C ASN A 70 22.19 14.01 13.02
N ASN A 71 23.03 13.73 12.02
CA ASN A 71 23.23 12.52 11.21
C ASN A 71 23.54 11.22 11.98
N HIS A 72 23.21 10.07 11.38
CA HIS A 72 24.12 8.92 11.36
C HIS A 72 23.94 8.01 10.12
N ARG A 73 25.06 7.72 9.45
CA ARG A 73 25.25 6.74 8.36
C ARG A 73 25.27 5.32 8.92
N THR A 74 24.89 4.31 8.12
CA THR A 74 25.64 3.04 7.96
C THR A 74 25.16 2.16 6.77
N ASN A 75 26.12 1.92 5.86
CA ASN A 75 26.49 0.64 5.20
C ASN A 75 25.54 -0.10 4.22
N ASN A 76 25.98 -0.07 2.97
CA ASN A 76 25.60 -0.88 1.81
C ASN A 76 26.43 -2.19 1.76
N PRO A 77 25.82 -3.39 1.61
CA PRO A 77 26.51 -4.57 1.11
C PRO A 77 25.99 -4.98 -0.28
N GLN A 78 26.90 -4.90 -1.25
CA GLN A 78 27.03 -5.63 -2.53
C GLN A 78 25.81 -6.45 -3.05
N LEU A 79 25.32 -6.02 -4.22
CA LEU A 79 24.34 -6.67 -5.09
C LEU A 79 24.67 -8.14 -5.46
N MET A 80 23.75 -9.06 -5.16
CA MET A 80 23.60 -10.33 -5.88
C MET A 80 22.48 -10.16 -6.90
N ILE A 81 22.81 -9.93 -8.18
CA ILE A 81 21.84 -9.79 -9.27
C ILE A 81 21.43 -11.21 -9.72
N PRO A 82 20.17 -11.66 -9.53
CA PRO A 82 19.72 -12.94 -10.06
C PRO A 82 19.48 -12.81 -11.57
N ASP A 83 19.83 -13.85 -12.33
CA ASP A 83 19.75 -13.84 -13.79
C ASP A 83 18.35 -13.46 -14.33
N GLU A 84 18.36 -12.79 -15.48
CA GLU A 84 17.19 -12.26 -16.20
C GLU A 84 16.17 -13.38 -16.53
N ASN A 85 16.67 -14.61 -16.69
CA ASN A 85 15.88 -15.83 -16.94
C ASN A 85 15.04 -16.28 -15.73
N THR A 86 15.51 -16.01 -14.52
CA THR A 86 14.83 -16.36 -13.28
C THR A 86 13.72 -15.35 -12.99
N LEU A 87 13.97 -14.06 -13.21
CA LEU A 87 12.94 -13.02 -13.11
C LEU A 87 11.81 -13.28 -14.12
N SER A 88 12.16 -13.58 -15.37
CA SER A 88 11.20 -13.90 -16.43
C SER A 88 10.33 -15.12 -16.10
N ARG A 89 10.90 -16.19 -15.52
CA ARG A 89 10.15 -17.38 -15.07
C ARG A 89 9.14 -17.07 -13.96
N PHE A 90 9.53 -16.29 -12.95
CA PHE A 90 8.61 -15.90 -11.86
C PHE A 90 7.52 -14.95 -12.34
N VAL A 91 7.84 -14.06 -13.28
CA VAL A 91 6.85 -13.17 -13.90
C VAL A 91 5.86 -13.98 -14.72
N ALA A 92 6.31 -14.93 -15.54
CA ALA A 92 5.44 -15.81 -16.32
C ALA A 92 4.48 -16.61 -15.43
N ALA A 93 4.97 -17.27 -14.38
CA ALA A 93 4.12 -18.00 -13.44
C ALA A 93 3.07 -17.11 -12.75
N ARG A 94 3.39 -15.82 -12.56
CA ARG A 94 2.51 -14.85 -11.89
C ARG A 94 1.52 -14.18 -12.84
N LEU A 95 1.75 -14.26 -14.16
CA LEU A 95 0.78 -13.89 -15.19
C LEU A 95 -0.34 -14.92 -15.33
N GLU A 96 -0.07 -16.18 -14.97
CA GLU A 96 -1.08 -17.25 -14.96
C GLU A 96 -2.05 -17.17 -13.77
N LEU A 97 -1.81 -16.27 -12.82
CA LEU A 97 -2.73 -16.09 -11.70
C LEU A 97 -4.06 -15.48 -12.17
N PRO A 98 -5.21 -15.86 -11.58
CA PRO A 98 -6.54 -15.38 -11.98
C PRO A 98 -6.67 -13.85 -12.02
N ILE A 99 -5.93 -13.15 -11.15
CA ILE A 99 -5.89 -11.69 -11.10
C ILE A 99 -5.24 -11.10 -12.36
N SER A 100 -4.13 -11.70 -12.80
CA SER A 100 -3.40 -11.25 -13.99
C SER A 100 -4.20 -11.57 -15.26
N GLN A 101 -4.83 -12.75 -15.32
CA GLN A 101 -5.72 -13.14 -16.41
C GLN A 101 -6.98 -12.25 -16.47
N SER A 102 -7.55 -11.88 -15.32
CA SER A 102 -8.67 -10.93 -15.26
C SER A 102 -8.32 -9.54 -15.79
N LEU A 103 -7.07 -9.10 -15.65
CA LEU A 103 -6.59 -7.83 -16.22
C LEU A 103 -6.40 -7.94 -17.74
N LEU A 104 -5.89 -9.07 -18.24
CA LEU A 104 -5.78 -9.32 -19.67
C LEU A 104 -7.16 -9.37 -20.35
N ASN A 105 -8.14 -10.02 -19.72
CA ASN A 105 -9.53 -10.07 -20.18
C ASN A 105 -10.22 -8.70 -20.18
N ARG A 106 -9.67 -7.72 -19.47
CA ARG A 106 -10.10 -6.32 -19.46
C ARG A 106 -9.26 -5.43 -20.39
N ASN A 107 -8.56 -6.03 -21.35
CA ASN A 107 -7.73 -5.38 -22.38
C ASN A 107 -6.55 -4.55 -21.85
N PHE A 108 -6.09 -4.78 -20.62
CA PHE A 108 -4.85 -4.18 -20.17
C PHE A 108 -3.66 -4.78 -20.93
N LYS A 109 -2.74 -3.93 -21.42
CA LYS A 109 -1.59 -4.37 -22.22
C LYS A 109 -0.69 -5.30 -21.40
N LEU A 110 -0.39 -6.47 -21.96
CA LEU A 110 0.48 -7.48 -21.34
C LEU A 110 1.84 -6.91 -20.92
N SER A 111 2.41 -5.97 -21.71
CA SER A 111 3.67 -5.30 -21.39
C SER A 111 3.62 -4.50 -20.09
N VAL A 112 2.48 -3.87 -19.79
CA VAL A 112 2.27 -3.10 -18.56
C VAL A 112 2.13 -4.04 -17.36
N ILE A 113 1.39 -5.14 -17.53
CA ILE A 113 1.20 -6.14 -16.47
C ILE A 113 2.53 -6.85 -16.15
N LYS A 114 3.30 -7.23 -17.18
CA LYS A 114 4.64 -7.82 -17.02
C LYS A 114 5.58 -6.91 -16.27
N ARG A 115 5.71 -5.65 -16.70
CA ARG A 115 6.59 -4.68 -16.04
C ARG A 115 6.19 -4.44 -14.59
N CYS A 116 4.90 -4.33 -14.30
CA CYS A 116 4.42 -4.21 -12.93
C CYS A 116 4.78 -5.44 -12.07
N ARG A 117 4.68 -6.66 -12.62
CA ARG A 117 5.07 -7.88 -11.90
C ARG A 117 6.58 -7.99 -11.71
N GLU A 118 7.37 -7.56 -12.68
CA GLU A 118 8.83 -7.45 -12.58
C GLU A 118 9.24 -6.47 -11.46
N ASP A 119 8.63 -5.29 -11.45
CA ASP A 119 8.88 -4.25 -10.44
C ASP A 119 8.48 -4.75 -9.03
N GLN A 120 7.35 -5.46 -8.91
CA GLN A 120 6.95 -6.10 -7.66
C GLN A 120 7.94 -7.16 -7.17
N LEU A 121 8.57 -7.91 -8.07
CA LEU A 121 9.56 -8.92 -7.69
C LEU A 121 10.91 -8.30 -7.33
N ARG A 122 11.27 -7.18 -7.94
CA ARG A 122 12.48 -6.40 -7.61
C ARG A 122 12.37 -5.77 -6.21
N LEU A 123 11.22 -5.18 -5.88
CA LEU A 123 10.98 -4.53 -4.58
C LEU A 123 10.90 -5.49 -3.39
N LYS A 124 10.54 -6.76 -3.62
CA LYS A 124 10.46 -7.79 -2.57
C LYS A 124 11.80 -8.46 -2.23
N ARG A 125 12.87 -8.14 -2.98
CA ARG A 125 14.19 -8.74 -2.81
C ARG A 125 15.24 -7.76 -2.23
N SER A 126 14.85 -6.51 -1.97
CA SER A 126 15.61 -5.49 -1.23
C SER A 126 15.13 -5.42 0.22
#